data_AF-W9NKA9-F1
#
_entry.id   AF-W9NKA9-F1
#
_cell.length_a   1.000
_cell.length_b   1.000
_cell.length_c   1.000
_cell.angle_alpha   90.00
_cell.angle_beta   90.00
_cell.angle_gamma   90.00
#
_symmetry.space_group_name_H-M   'P 1'
#
loop_
_entity.id
_entity.type
_entity.pdbx_description
1 polymer ?
#
loop_
_entity_poly.entity_id
_entity_poly.type
_entity_poly.pdbx_seq_one_letter_code
_entity_poly.pdbx_strand_id
1 'polypeptide(L)'
;MSGLDWIEARIQLQSNPITSLIQDPKALEEDLIEHFRVNTIGPVHLFSIFMPLILKGRAKKVIAISTGISDTEMTLKADIYQAVAYSMSKAALNMAVAKFSAVYREKGVLVMAICPGAVDTGSLQIETEEEGKLAMAMFQKFKDYSPTFQGPAKLDVSVESVLALVNKATVDGSYAGVFISHTEKKPYLWESILRSVKAF
;
A
#
# COMPACT_ATOMS: atom_id res chain seq x y z
N MET A 1 -24.26 -1.47 -22.82
CA MET A 1 -23.18 -2.18 -22.08
C MET A 1 -22.75 -1.31 -20.93
N SER A 2 -22.99 -1.76 -19.69
CA SER A 2 -22.52 -1.11 -18.47
C SER A 2 -20.98 -1.14 -18.41
N GLY A 3 -20.37 0.00 -18.07
CA GLY A 3 -18.91 0.12 -17.87
C GLY A 3 -18.49 -0.38 -16.48
N LEU A 4 -17.19 -0.63 -16.30
CA LEU A 4 -16.61 -0.96 -15.01
C LEU A 4 -16.14 0.34 -14.32
N ASP A 5 -16.58 0.58 -13.08
CA ASP A 5 -16.31 1.85 -12.39
C ASP A 5 -15.03 1.84 -11.54
N TRP A 6 -14.62 0.69 -10.99
CA TRP A 6 -13.38 0.54 -10.20
C TRP A 6 -12.87 -0.91 -10.11
N ILE A 7 -11.60 -1.07 -9.75
CA ILE A 7 -10.93 -2.34 -9.41
C ILE A 7 -10.04 -2.12 -8.19
N GLU A 8 -10.02 -3.10 -7.28
CA GLU A 8 -9.07 -3.21 -6.17
C GLU A 8 -8.24 -4.50 -6.34
N ALA A 9 -6.93 -4.42 -6.08
CA ALA A 9 -6.02 -5.55 -6.12
C ALA A 9 -5.30 -5.72 -4.76
N ARG A 10 -5.52 -6.85 -4.07
CA ARG A 10 -4.93 -7.17 -2.75
C ARG A 10 -4.44 -8.61 -2.68
N ILE A 11 -3.15 -8.83 -2.36
CA ILE A 11 -2.55 -10.13 -1.97
C ILE A 11 -1.37 -9.84 -1.02
N GLN A 12 -1.07 -10.74 -0.07
CA GLN A 12 0.06 -10.59 0.87
C GLN A 12 0.74 -11.95 1.13
N LEU A 13 2.07 -11.98 1.01
CA LEU A 13 2.97 -13.10 1.34
C LEU A 13 3.84 -12.69 2.53
N GLN A 14 4.25 -13.66 3.37
CA GLN A 14 5.21 -13.42 4.45
C GLN A 14 6.60 -13.15 3.86
N SER A 15 7.39 -12.30 4.51
CA SER A 15 8.66 -11.80 3.97
C SER A 15 9.77 -11.85 5.01
N ASN A 16 10.95 -12.35 4.62
CA ASN A 16 12.12 -12.49 5.48
C ASN A 16 12.93 -11.18 5.62
N PRO A 17 13.70 -10.99 6.72
CA PRO A 17 14.58 -9.83 6.88
C PRO A 17 15.79 -9.86 5.94
N ILE A 18 16.34 -8.69 5.60
CA ILE A 18 17.45 -8.59 4.64
C ILE A 18 18.72 -9.34 5.10
N THR A 19 18.95 -9.38 6.41
CA THR A 19 20.15 -9.97 7.02
C THR A 19 20.25 -11.48 6.84
N SER A 20 19.11 -12.18 6.74
CA SER A 20 19.10 -13.62 6.44
C SER A 20 19.18 -13.88 4.94
N LEU A 21 18.48 -13.07 4.13
CA LEU A 21 18.41 -13.26 2.69
C LEU A 21 19.74 -12.96 1.97
N ILE A 22 20.55 -12.00 2.43
CA ILE A 22 21.85 -11.69 1.80
C ILE A 22 22.82 -12.87 1.87
N GLN A 23 22.66 -13.77 2.84
CA GLN A 23 23.52 -14.96 2.97
C GLN A 23 23.15 -16.09 2.01
N ASP A 24 21.95 -16.02 1.39
CA ASP A 24 21.47 -16.96 0.39
C ASP A 24 20.92 -16.18 -0.83
N PRO A 25 21.79 -15.83 -1.80
CA PRO A 25 21.40 -15.07 -2.98
C PRO A 25 20.27 -15.72 -3.79
N LYS A 26 20.19 -17.05 -3.79
CA LYS A 26 19.15 -17.78 -4.54
C LYS A 26 17.80 -17.63 -3.85
N ALA A 27 17.74 -17.81 -2.53
CA ALA A 27 16.51 -17.59 -1.78
C ALA A 27 16.03 -16.13 -1.87
N LEU A 28 16.96 -15.17 -1.86
CA LEU A 28 16.65 -13.75 -2.07
C LEU A 28 16.04 -13.50 -3.46
N GLU A 29 16.63 -14.07 -4.51
CA GLU A 29 16.12 -13.92 -5.88
C GLU A 29 14.72 -14.55 -6.03
N GLU A 30 14.51 -15.75 -5.50
CA GLU A 30 13.22 -16.44 -5.53
C GLU A 30 12.13 -15.64 -4.80
N ASP A 31 12.43 -15.13 -3.60
CA ASP A 31 11.51 -14.31 -2.79
C ASP A 31 11.14 -13.00 -3.51
N LEU A 32 12.14 -12.33 -4.13
CA LEU A 32 11.93 -11.15 -4.95
C LEU A 32 11.02 -11.45 -6.15
N ILE A 33 11.32 -12.51 -6.91
CA ILE A 33 10.53 -12.88 -8.08
C ILE A 33 9.08 -13.19 -7.70
N GLU A 34 8.84 -13.92 -6.61
CA GLU A 34 7.51 -14.26 -6.14
C GLU A 34 6.71 -13.00 -5.76
N HIS A 35 7.30 -12.12 -4.94
CA HIS A 35 6.66 -10.89 -4.53
C HIS A 35 6.39 -9.94 -5.71
N PHE A 36 7.30 -9.83 -6.68
CA PHE A 36 7.08 -9.00 -7.87
C PHE A 36 5.98 -9.55 -8.77
N ARG A 37 5.91 -10.88 -8.96
CA ARG A 37 4.82 -11.53 -9.71
C ARG A 37 3.46 -11.15 -9.15
N VAL A 38 3.33 -11.23 -7.82
CA VAL A 38 2.06 -11.01 -7.13
C VAL A 38 1.73 -9.52 -6.95
N ASN A 39 2.65 -8.74 -6.39
CA ASN A 39 2.38 -7.38 -5.94
C ASN A 39 2.61 -6.31 -7.01
N THR A 40 3.28 -6.64 -8.11
CA THR A 40 3.58 -5.67 -9.18
C THR A 40 3.00 -6.12 -10.51
N ILE A 41 3.41 -7.29 -11.00
CA ILE A 41 3.06 -7.77 -12.35
C ILE A 41 1.56 -8.06 -12.42
N GLY A 42 0.98 -8.73 -11.41
CA GLY A 42 -0.45 -8.96 -11.29
C GLY A 42 -1.29 -7.67 -11.45
N PRO A 43 -1.09 -6.65 -10.59
CA PRO A 43 -1.76 -5.36 -10.75
C PRO A 43 -1.53 -4.67 -12.09
N VAL A 44 -0.32 -4.70 -12.65
CA VAL A 44 -0.04 -4.12 -13.98
C VAL A 44 -0.85 -4.81 -15.08
N HIS A 45 -0.99 -6.14 -15.02
CA HIS A 45 -1.86 -6.87 -15.93
C HIS A 45 -3.32 -6.47 -15.75
N LEU A 46 -3.81 -6.37 -14.51
CA LEU A 46 -5.18 -5.92 -14.23
C LEU A 46 -5.44 -4.51 -14.78
N PHE A 47 -4.53 -3.55 -14.53
CA PHE A 47 -4.67 -2.20 -15.06
C PHE A 47 -4.77 -2.21 -16.58
N SER A 48 -3.91 -2.99 -17.25
CA SER A 48 -3.86 -3.08 -18.72
C SER A 48 -5.13 -3.72 -19.31
N ILE A 49 -5.55 -4.86 -18.75
CA ILE A 49 -6.69 -5.64 -19.27
C ILE A 49 -7.99 -4.87 -19.14
N PHE A 50 -8.20 -4.18 -18.01
CA PHE A 50 -9.46 -3.50 -17.73
C PHE A 50 -9.49 -2.05 -18.21
N MET A 51 -8.36 -1.47 -18.64
CA MET A 51 -8.31 -0.07 -19.10
C MET A 51 -9.33 0.27 -20.19
N PRO A 52 -9.59 -0.57 -21.21
CA PRO A 52 -10.61 -0.27 -22.22
C PRO A 52 -12.03 -0.15 -21.64
N LEU A 53 -12.32 -0.85 -20.54
CA LEU A 53 -13.60 -0.76 -19.83
C LEU A 53 -13.64 0.48 -18.93
N ILE A 54 -12.55 0.76 -18.22
CA ILE A 54 -12.40 1.95 -17.37
C ILE A 54 -12.57 3.22 -18.21
N LEU A 55 -11.99 3.30 -19.40
CA LEU A 55 -12.13 4.45 -20.31
C LEU A 55 -13.58 4.73 -20.73
N LYS A 56 -14.44 3.71 -20.72
CA LYS A 56 -15.89 3.80 -21.00
C LYS A 56 -16.73 4.06 -19.74
N GLY A 57 -16.15 3.87 -18.56
CA GLY A 57 -16.79 4.10 -17.26
C GLY A 57 -17.00 5.58 -16.96
N ARG A 58 -17.85 5.86 -15.96
CA ARG A 58 -18.12 7.24 -15.52
C ARG A 58 -17.10 7.71 -14.49
N ALA A 59 -16.75 6.85 -13.53
CA ALA A 59 -15.81 7.18 -12.46
C ALA A 59 -14.35 7.26 -12.94
N LYS A 60 -13.94 6.33 -13.84
CA LYS A 60 -12.61 6.25 -14.44
C LYS A 60 -11.46 6.22 -13.41
N LYS A 61 -11.55 5.32 -12.42
CA LYS A 61 -10.54 5.20 -11.35
C LYS A 61 -9.84 3.83 -11.37
N VAL A 62 -8.53 3.86 -11.15
CA VAL A 62 -7.68 2.70 -10.88
C VAL A 62 -6.95 2.95 -9.57
N ILE A 63 -7.30 2.18 -8.53
CA ILE A 63 -6.78 2.37 -7.18
C ILE A 63 -5.96 1.14 -6.78
N ALA A 64 -4.70 1.36 -6.45
CA ALA A 64 -3.80 0.32 -5.95
C ALA A 64 -3.68 0.41 -4.43
N ILE A 65 -3.71 -0.72 -3.73
CA ILE A 65 -3.36 -0.77 -2.30
C ILE A 65 -1.86 -1.05 -2.17
N SER A 66 -1.16 -0.09 -1.57
CA SER A 66 0.28 -0.14 -1.32
C SER A 66 0.58 -0.04 0.18
N THR A 67 1.81 0.26 0.54
CA THR A 67 2.27 0.26 1.94
C THR A 67 3.27 1.36 2.22
N GLY A 68 3.25 1.93 3.42
CA GLY A 68 4.16 2.99 3.83
C GLY A 68 5.63 2.58 3.75
N ILE A 69 5.94 1.31 4.04
CA ILE A 69 7.31 0.76 4.00
C ILE A 69 7.88 0.64 2.58
N SER A 70 7.08 0.91 1.55
CA SER A 70 7.56 1.03 0.17
C SER A 70 8.10 2.42 -0.17
N ASP A 71 7.95 3.39 0.73
CA ASP A 71 8.55 4.72 0.64
C ASP A 71 9.86 4.76 1.41
N THR A 72 10.93 5.17 0.71
CA THR A 72 12.29 5.14 1.26
C THR A 72 12.46 6.06 2.46
N GLU A 73 11.70 7.17 2.55
CA GLU A 73 11.75 8.07 3.69
C GLU A 73 11.25 7.38 4.97
N MET A 74 10.12 6.67 4.91
CA MET A 74 9.63 5.89 6.04
C MET A 74 10.62 4.80 6.42
N THR A 75 11.13 4.04 5.45
CA THR A 75 12.09 2.96 5.68
C THR A 75 13.36 3.45 6.38
N LEU A 76 13.92 4.58 5.94
CA LEU A 76 15.12 5.17 6.53
C LEU A 76 14.85 5.77 7.92
N LYS A 77 13.72 6.48 8.11
CA LYS A 77 13.38 7.09 9.40
C LYS A 77 13.04 6.06 10.49
N ALA A 78 12.39 4.96 10.10
CA ALA A 78 12.00 3.88 10.99
C ALA A 78 13.08 2.78 11.13
N ASP A 79 14.17 2.88 10.35
CA ASP A 79 15.21 1.86 10.24
C ASP A 79 14.64 0.46 9.90
N ILE A 80 13.70 0.39 8.97
CA ILE A 80 13.03 -0.88 8.62
C ILE A 80 13.92 -1.68 7.67
N TYR A 81 14.45 -2.80 8.16
CA TYR A 81 15.25 -3.76 7.36
C TYR A 81 14.49 -5.09 7.10
N GLN A 82 13.28 -5.20 7.64
CA GLN A 82 12.34 -6.28 7.40
C GLN A 82 11.61 -6.09 6.07
N ALA A 83 10.92 -7.14 5.62
CA ALA A 83 9.99 -7.08 4.49
C ALA A 83 10.58 -6.57 3.17
N VAL A 84 11.76 -7.08 2.81
CA VAL A 84 12.56 -6.63 1.66
C VAL A 84 11.81 -6.77 0.35
N ALA A 85 11.48 -8.01 -0.04
CA ALA A 85 10.83 -8.30 -1.31
C ALA A 85 9.43 -7.68 -1.41
N TYR A 86 8.69 -7.68 -0.30
CA TYR A 86 7.39 -7.02 -0.20
C TYR A 86 7.48 -5.49 -0.41
N SER A 87 8.39 -4.82 0.29
CA SER A 87 8.58 -3.36 0.17
C SER A 87 9.04 -2.96 -1.22
N MET A 88 9.99 -3.69 -1.81
CA MET A 88 10.50 -3.45 -3.16
C MET A 88 9.42 -3.67 -4.23
N SER A 89 8.65 -4.76 -4.14
CA SER A 89 7.56 -5.02 -5.10
C SER A 89 6.43 -3.99 -5.01
N LYS A 90 6.09 -3.52 -3.80
CA LYS A 90 5.13 -2.41 -3.62
C LYS A 90 5.68 -1.07 -4.10
N ALA A 91 6.98 -0.81 -3.98
CA ALA A 91 7.61 0.37 -4.57
C ALA A 91 7.56 0.33 -6.11
N ALA A 92 7.78 -0.85 -6.70
CA ALA A 92 7.60 -1.06 -8.14
C ALA A 92 6.14 -0.85 -8.59
N LEU A 93 5.16 -1.26 -7.77
CA LEU A 93 3.75 -0.96 -8.01
C LEU A 93 3.47 0.56 -7.99
N ASN A 94 4.04 1.30 -7.03
CA ASN A 94 3.91 2.75 -6.97
C ASN A 94 4.47 3.42 -8.24
N MET A 95 5.60 2.93 -8.76
CA MET A 95 6.14 3.39 -10.04
C MET A 95 5.20 3.05 -11.21
N ALA A 96 4.63 1.86 -11.23
CA ALA A 96 3.64 1.49 -12.25
C ALA A 96 2.43 2.44 -12.23
N VAL A 97 1.91 2.79 -11.05
CA VAL A 97 0.85 3.78 -10.88
C VAL A 97 1.22 5.13 -11.51
N ALA A 98 2.43 5.63 -11.23
CA ALA A 98 2.91 6.88 -11.83
C ALA A 98 2.98 6.79 -13.37
N LYS A 99 3.47 5.67 -13.91
CA LYS A 99 3.57 5.45 -15.37
C LYS A 99 2.20 5.35 -16.04
N PHE A 100 1.25 4.63 -15.45
CA PHE A 100 -0.11 4.54 -15.98
C PHE A 100 -0.83 5.90 -15.91
N SER A 101 -0.69 6.64 -14.81
CA SER A 101 -1.20 8.02 -14.72
C SER A 101 -0.59 8.91 -15.80
N ALA A 102 0.71 8.76 -16.08
CA ALA A 102 1.39 9.53 -17.13
C ALA A 102 0.76 9.34 -18.52
N VAL A 103 0.17 8.16 -18.78
CA VAL A 103 -0.48 7.82 -20.06
C VAL A 103 -1.97 8.15 -20.08
N TYR A 104 -2.67 7.96 -18.96
CA TYR A 104 -4.14 7.95 -18.93
C TYR A 104 -4.79 9.16 -18.23
N ARG A 105 -4.03 9.99 -17.50
CA ARG A 105 -4.61 11.18 -16.82
C ARG A 105 -5.27 12.16 -17.80
N GLU A 106 -4.66 12.40 -18.96
CA GLU A 106 -5.21 13.26 -20.02
C GLU A 106 -6.47 12.66 -20.68
N LYS A 107 -6.71 11.37 -20.49
CA LYS A 107 -7.93 10.67 -20.91
C LYS A 107 -9.01 10.64 -19.80
N GLY A 108 -8.77 11.37 -18.72
CA GLY A 108 -9.65 11.49 -17.56
C GLY A 108 -9.62 10.29 -16.63
N VAL A 109 -8.57 9.47 -16.64
CA VAL A 109 -8.44 8.32 -15.73
C VAL A 109 -7.55 8.68 -14.54
N LEU A 110 -8.09 8.58 -13.34
CA LEU A 110 -7.32 8.65 -12.11
C LEU A 110 -6.64 7.31 -11.85
N VAL A 111 -5.32 7.29 -11.80
CA VAL A 111 -4.53 6.13 -11.34
C VAL A 111 -3.75 6.55 -10.12
N MET A 112 -3.94 5.90 -8.97
CA MET A 112 -3.25 6.26 -7.71
C MET A 112 -3.01 5.04 -6.82
N ALA A 113 -2.10 5.17 -5.85
CA ALA A 113 -1.82 4.16 -4.84
C ALA A 113 -2.09 4.70 -3.43
N ILE A 114 -2.75 3.91 -2.58
CA ILE A 114 -3.09 4.29 -1.21
C ILE A 114 -2.41 3.34 -0.22
N CYS A 115 -1.75 3.88 0.79
CA CYS A 115 -1.36 3.13 1.98
C CYS A 115 -2.54 3.14 2.98
N PRO A 116 -3.05 1.97 3.39
CA PRO A 116 -4.18 1.87 4.32
C PRO A 116 -3.81 2.12 5.79
N GLY A 117 -2.55 2.45 6.07
CA GLY A 117 -1.98 2.43 7.42
C GLY A 117 -1.63 1.02 7.89
N ALA A 118 -1.23 0.90 9.16
CA ALA A 118 -1.11 -0.41 9.82
C ALA A 118 -2.51 -0.92 10.19
N VAL A 119 -2.88 -2.11 9.74
CA VAL A 119 -4.24 -2.67 9.91
C VAL A 119 -4.14 -4.03 10.57
N ASP A 120 -5.02 -4.28 11.54
CA ASP A 120 -5.19 -5.59 12.14
C ASP A 120 -6.07 -6.43 11.21
N THR A 121 -5.42 -7.29 10.46
CA THR A 121 -6.07 -8.20 9.50
C THR A 121 -6.25 -9.61 10.07
N GLY A 122 -6.03 -9.80 11.38
CA GLY A 122 -6.07 -11.12 12.03
C GLY A 122 -4.95 -12.08 11.57
N SER A 123 -4.00 -11.58 10.77
CA SER A 123 -2.89 -12.36 10.21
C SER A 123 -1.58 -12.21 11.00
N LEU A 124 -1.58 -11.39 12.05
CA LEU A 124 -0.50 -11.38 13.04
C LEU A 124 -0.67 -12.62 13.93
N GLN A 125 -0.32 -13.78 13.37
CA GLN A 125 -0.24 -15.04 14.09
C GLN A 125 1.04 -15.01 14.93
N ILE A 126 0.95 -14.38 16.11
CA ILE A 126 2.00 -14.48 17.13
C ILE A 126 1.75 -15.79 17.86
N GLU A 127 2.37 -16.87 17.39
CA GLU A 127 2.23 -18.21 17.98
C GLU A 127 3.40 -18.52 18.92
N THR A 128 4.54 -17.85 18.71
CA THR A 128 5.78 -18.02 19.49
C THR A 128 6.25 -16.73 20.16
N GLU A 129 7.07 -16.88 21.20
CA GLU A 129 7.69 -15.74 21.90
C GLU A 129 8.61 -14.92 20.95
N GLU A 130 9.30 -15.59 20.04
CA GLU A 130 10.19 -14.94 19.08
C GLU A 130 9.42 -14.11 18.03
N GLU A 131 8.30 -14.62 17.53
CA GLU A 131 7.39 -13.84 16.68
C GLU A 131 6.83 -12.62 17.43
N GLY A 132 6.53 -12.79 18.72
CA GLY A 132 6.10 -11.68 19.59
C GLY A 132 7.17 -10.60 19.73
N LYS A 133 8.43 -11.00 19.92
CA LYS A 133 9.58 -10.07 19.97
C LYS A 133 9.77 -9.33 18.64
N LEU A 134 9.67 -10.03 17.52
CA LEU A 134 9.78 -9.43 16.18
C LEU A 134 8.65 -8.43 15.90
N ALA A 135 7.40 -8.79 16.25
CA ALA A 135 6.25 -7.91 16.13
C ALA A 135 6.42 -6.64 17.00
N MET A 136 6.88 -6.80 18.24
CA MET A 136 7.17 -5.67 19.13
C MET A 136 8.30 -4.78 18.62
N ALA A 137 9.36 -5.37 18.05
CA ALA A 137 10.45 -4.61 17.44
C ALA A 137 9.95 -3.79 16.24
N MET A 138 9.10 -4.37 15.39
CA MET A 138 8.47 -3.65 14.29
C MET A 138 7.56 -2.53 14.79
N PHE A 139 6.77 -2.80 15.84
CA PHE A 139 5.91 -1.80 16.47
C PHE A 139 6.70 -0.62 17.05
N GLN A 140 7.87 -0.89 17.65
CA GLN A 140 8.75 0.15 18.14
C GLN A 140 9.29 1.02 16.99
N LYS A 141 9.74 0.42 15.90
CA LYS A 141 10.18 1.15 14.68
C LYS A 141 9.05 2.05 14.12
N PHE A 142 7.81 1.57 14.14
CA PHE A 142 6.65 2.38 13.76
C PHE A 142 6.39 3.55 14.71
N LYS A 143 6.57 3.37 16.02
CA LYS A 143 6.51 4.47 16.99
C LYS A 143 7.63 5.48 16.82
N ASP A 144 8.84 5.03 16.47
CA ASP A 144 9.97 5.94 16.23
C ASP A 144 9.70 6.83 15.00
N TYR A 145 9.05 6.28 13.96
CA TYR A 145 8.61 7.05 12.79
C TYR A 145 7.39 7.95 13.06
N SER A 146 6.44 7.48 13.87
CA SER A 146 5.22 8.20 14.23
C SER A 146 4.94 8.04 15.72
N PRO A 147 5.40 8.97 16.59
CA PRO A 147 5.21 8.86 18.04
C PRO A 147 3.74 8.81 18.48
N THR A 148 2.83 9.28 17.64
CA THR A 148 1.38 9.23 17.85
C THR A 148 0.74 7.90 17.46
N PHE A 149 1.50 6.96 16.88
CA PHE A 149 1.04 5.62 16.54
C PHE A 149 0.77 4.79 17.79
N GLN A 150 -0.48 4.33 17.94
CA GLN A 150 -0.92 3.56 19.11
C GLN A 150 -1.12 2.08 18.85
N GLY A 151 -1.15 1.67 17.58
CA GLY A 151 -1.63 0.34 17.23
C GLY A 151 -2.11 0.27 15.79
N PRO A 152 -2.12 -0.93 15.19
CA PRO A 152 -2.88 -1.13 13.96
C PRO A 152 -4.36 -0.81 14.19
N ALA A 153 -5.01 -0.19 13.21
CA ALA A 153 -6.45 0.03 13.24
C ALA A 153 -7.22 -1.26 12.92
N LYS A 154 -8.49 -1.31 13.33
CA LYS A 154 -9.39 -2.37 12.89
C LYS A 154 -9.62 -2.31 11.38
N LEU A 155 -9.91 -3.47 10.79
CA LEU A 155 -10.12 -3.60 9.34
C LEU A 155 -11.23 -2.68 8.80
N ASP A 156 -12.37 -2.63 9.47
CA ASP A 156 -13.51 -1.78 9.11
C ASP A 156 -13.14 -0.29 9.08
N VAL A 157 -12.46 0.19 10.11
CA VAL A 157 -11.97 1.58 10.20
C VAL A 157 -11.02 1.91 9.03
N SER A 158 -10.14 0.98 8.67
CA SER A 158 -9.22 1.18 7.53
C SER A 158 -9.97 1.22 6.19
N VAL A 159 -10.91 0.29 5.98
CA VAL A 159 -11.73 0.26 4.76
C VAL A 159 -12.53 1.54 4.62
N GLU A 160 -13.18 2.02 5.69
CA GLU A 160 -13.93 3.28 5.68
C GLU A 160 -13.04 4.46 5.28
N SER A 161 -11.84 4.57 5.86
CA SER A 161 -10.93 5.67 5.54
C SER A 161 -10.39 5.60 4.11
N VAL A 162 -10.07 4.41 3.61
CA VAL A 162 -9.61 4.23 2.23
C VAL A 162 -10.74 4.58 1.26
N LEU A 163 -11.96 4.08 1.49
CA LEU A 163 -13.12 4.38 0.64
C LEU A 163 -13.47 5.87 0.64
N ALA A 164 -13.37 6.54 1.79
CA ALA A 164 -13.56 7.99 1.87
C ALA A 164 -12.57 8.73 0.94
N LEU A 165 -11.29 8.35 0.95
CA LEU A 165 -10.29 8.92 0.05
C LEU A 165 -10.56 8.56 -1.42
N VAL A 166 -10.91 7.30 -1.72
CA VAL A 166 -11.24 6.86 -3.08
C VAL A 166 -12.42 7.66 -3.64
N ASN A 167 -13.45 7.92 -2.84
CA ASN A 167 -14.62 8.69 -3.24
C ASN A 167 -14.25 10.16 -3.49
N LYS A 168 -13.44 10.75 -2.60
CA LYS A 168 -12.96 12.14 -2.70
C LYS A 168 -12.03 12.37 -3.89
N ALA A 169 -11.15 11.42 -4.21
CA ALA A 169 -10.07 11.63 -5.16
C ALA A 169 -10.57 11.80 -6.60
N THR A 170 -9.98 12.75 -7.32
CA THR A 170 -10.28 13.05 -8.74
C THR A 170 -9.00 13.16 -9.55
N VAL A 171 -9.10 12.94 -10.87
CA VAL A 171 -7.97 13.04 -11.80
C VAL A 171 -7.41 14.46 -11.92
N ASP A 172 -8.28 15.48 -11.83
CA ASP A 172 -7.91 16.90 -11.91
C ASP A 172 -7.39 17.46 -10.56
N GLY A 173 -7.51 16.68 -9.49
CA GLY A 173 -6.90 16.99 -8.19
C GLY A 173 -5.43 16.60 -8.13
N SER A 174 -4.82 16.76 -6.95
CA SER A 174 -3.42 16.36 -6.69
C SER A 174 -3.22 14.86 -6.46
N TYR A 175 -4.12 14.00 -6.97
CA TYR A 175 -4.11 12.56 -6.71
C TYR A 175 -3.56 11.72 -7.86
N ALA A 176 -3.50 12.26 -9.08
CA ALA A 176 -3.11 11.50 -10.25
C ALA A 176 -1.63 11.06 -10.18
N GLY A 177 -1.39 9.75 -10.19
CA GLY A 177 -0.07 9.13 -10.21
C GLY A 177 0.66 9.08 -8.87
N VAL A 178 0.01 9.50 -7.78
CA VAL A 178 0.67 9.61 -6.48
C VAL A 178 0.49 8.35 -5.63
N PHE A 179 1.47 8.11 -4.76
CA PHE A 179 1.35 7.19 -3.63
C PHE A 179 1.18 7.99 -2.33
N ILE A 180 0.14 7.69 -1.58
CA ILE A 180 -0.42 8.58 -0.55
C ILE A 180 -0.96 7.75 0.63
N SER A 181 -0.87 8.28 1.85
CA SER A 181 -1.54 7.69 3.01
C SER A 181 -3.06 7.83 2.90
N HIS A 182 -3.83 6.93 3.51
CA HIS A 182 -5.29 7.08 3.64
C HIS A 182 -5.69 8.41 4.33
N THR A 183 -4.79 9.03 5.10
CA THR A 183 -4.93 10.37 5.72
C THR A 183 -4.46 11.53 4.83
N GLU A 184 -4.11 11.25 3.58
CA GLU A 184 -3.62 12.18 2.55
C GLU A 184 -2.19 12.73 2.76
N LYS A 185 -1.59 12.50 3.91
CA LYS A 185 -0.25 13.00 4.27
C LYS A 185 0.57 11.95 5.00
N LYS A 186 1.89 12.11 5.03
CA LYS A 186 2.75 11.36 5.95
C LYS A 186 2.45 11.81 7.40
N PRO A 187 2.59 10.93 8.41
CA PRO A 187 3.09 9.55 8.32
C PRO A 187 2.08 8.57 7.68
N TYR A 188 2.59 7.44 7.16
CA TYR A 188 1.78 6.35 6.58
C TYR A 188 1.16 5.42 7.64
N LEU A 189 0.97 5.92 8.86
CA LEU A 189 0.48 5.17 10.00
C LEU A 189 -0.71 5.91 10.62
N TRP A 190 -1.54 5.18 11.36
CA TRP A 190 -2.64 5.76 12.11
C TRP A 190 -2.11 6.65 13.24
N GLU A 191 -2.63 7.86 13.34
CA GLU A 191 -2.40 8.73 14.49
C GLU A 191 -3.46 8.45 15.56
N SER A 192 -3.17 8.78 16.83
CA SER A 192 -4.14 8.61 17.91
C SER A 192 -5.46 9.30 17.54
N ILE A 193 -6.54 8.51 17.49
CA ILE A 193 -7.89 9.02 17.24
C ILE A 193 -8.31 9.85 18.45
N LEU A 194 -7.94 11.12 18.48
CA LEU A 194 -8.51 12.09 19.42
C LEU A 194 -9.28 13.23 18.76
N ARG A 195 -9.33 13.33 17.42
CA ARG A 195 -10.34 14.14 16.68
C ARG A 195 -10.07 14.09 15.17
N SER A 196 -10.97 13.43 14.44
CA SER A 196 -11.48 13.94 13.16
C SER A 196 -12.60 13.07 12.56
N VAL A 197 -13.44 12.44 13.40
CA VAL A 197 -14.82 12.17 13.02
C VAL A 197 -15.64 13.38 13.45
N LYS A 198 -15.53 14.48 12.69
CA LYS A 198 -16.66 15.39 12.55
C LYS A 198 -17.30 15.01 11.23
N ALA A 199 -18.55 14.57 11.35
CA ALA A 199 -19.45 14.30 10.26
C ALA A 199 -19.32 15.35 9.16
N PHE A 200 -19.19 14.88 7.92
CA PHE A 200 -19.72 15.59 6.76
C PHE A 200 -21.12 15.05 6.49
#